data_AF-A0A8S3SM94-F1
#
_entry.id   AF-A0A8S3SM94-F1
#
_cell.length_a   1.000
_cell.length_b   1.000
_cell.length_c   1.000
_cell.angle_alpha   90.00
_cell.angle_beta   90.00
_cell.angle_gamma   90.00
#
_symmetry.space_group_name_H-M   'P 1'
#
loop_
_entity.id
_entity.type
_entity.pdbx_description
1 polymer ?
#
loop_
_entity_poly.entity_id
_entity_poly.type
_entity_poly.pdbx_seq_one_letter_code
_entity_poly.pdbx_strand_id
1 'polypeptide(L)'
;MFSADKVHDLRQTCYNSADKVHDLTQTCYNSADKVHDLGQTWNNSADKVHDLGRTWNNSTDKVPDLGQTWNNSADKVPDLRQTWNNSADKVHDLGQTWNNFADKVPDLRQTCYNSADKVPDLRQTCYNFLDKVHDLTQTCYNSADKVHDLGRTWNNLPDMVHDLRQTCYNLAEKVHDLGQTWNNNADKVHDLRQTCYNLAEKVPD
;
A
#
# COMPACT_ATOMS: atom_id res chain seq x y z
N MET A 1 -51.47 -65.30 46.78
CA MET A 1 -51.47 -63.86 47.06
C MET A 1 -50.04 -63.43 47.30
N PHE A 2 -49.53 -62.44 46.56
CA PHE A 2 -48.23 -61.83 46.90
C PHE A 2 -48.35 -61.14 48.28
N SER A 3 -47.32 -61.24 49.12
CA SER A 3 -47.25 -60.47 50.37
C SER A 3 -47.20 -58.97 50.06
N ALA A 4 -47.81 -58.15 50.91
CA ALA A 4 -47.77 -56.68 50.80
C ALA A 4 -46.33 -56.15 50.67
N ASP A 5 -45.36 -56.78 51.33
CA ASP A 5 -43.94 -56.42 51.28
C ASP A 5 -43.34 -56.60 49.87
N LYS A 6 -43.65 -57.70 49.18
CA LYS A 6 -43.17 -57.91 47.80
C LYS A 6 -43.74 -56.89 46.82
N VAL A 7 -44.99 -56.47 47.04
CA VAL A 7 -45.63 -55.41 46.24
C VAL A 7 -44.98 -54.06 46.52
N HIS A 8 -44.65 -53.79 47.79
CA HIS A 8 -43.95 -52.57 48.20
C HIS A 8 -42.54 -52.48 47.61
N ASP A 9 -41.76 -53.57 47.67
CA ASP A 9 -40.40 -53.65 47.11
C ASP A 9 -40.38 -53.45 45.58
N LEU A 10 -41.31 -54.08 44.87
CA LEU A 10 -41.47 -53.90 43.42
C LEU A 10 -41.82 -52.45 43.08
N ARG A 11 -42.70 -51.83 43.86
CA ARG A 11 -43.10 -50.44 43.66
C ARG A 11 -41.93 -49.48 43.91
N GLN A 12 -41.15 -49.72 44.97
CA GLN A 12 -39.94 -48.94 45.26
C GLN A 12 -38.88 -49.09 44.15
N THR A 13 -38.71 -50.31 43.63
CA THR A 13 -37.81 -50.58 42.50
C THR A 13 -38.25 -49.84 41.24
N CYS A 14 -39.55 -49.81 40.94
CA CYS A 14 -40.10 -49.07 39.82
C CYS A 14 -39.88 -47.55 39.96
N TYR A 15 -40.07 -46.99 41.16
CA TYR A 15 -39.79 -45.57 41.42
C TYR A 15 -38.31 -45.24 41.22
N ASN A 16 -37.40 -46.03 41.81
CA ASN A 16 -35.96 -45.82 41.66
C ASN A 16 -35.50 -45.94 40.19
N SER A 17 -36.12 -46.83 39.40
CA SER A 17 -35.85 -46.93 37.96
C SER A 17 -36.40 -45.74 37.17
N ALA A 18 -37.57 -45.22 37.53
CA ALA A 18 -38.14 -44.04 36.90
C ALA A 18 -37.27 -42.79 37.15
N ASP A 19 -36.75 -42.62 38.36
CA ASP A 19 -35.83 -41.52 38.70
C ASP A 19 -34.53 -41.61 37.88
N LYS A 20 -33.95 -42.81 37.75
CA LYS A 20 -32.76 -43.02 36.91
C LYS A 20 -33.02 -42.68 35.44
N VAL A 21 -34.19 -43.04 34.91
CA VAL A 21 -34.59 -42.70 33.53
C VAL A 21 -34.75 -41.19 33.38
N HIS A 22 -35.30 -40.51 34.39
CA HIS A 22 -35.42 -39.05 34.41
C HIS A 22 -34.04 -38.37 34.40
N ASP A 23 -33.10 -38.82 35.25
CA ASP A 23 -31.73 -38.31 35.30
C ASP A 23 -30.97 -38.52 33.98
N LEU A 24 -31.12 -39.72 33.37
CA LEU A 24 -30.58 -40.02 32.04
C LEU A 24 -31.16 -39.09 30.98
N THR A 25 -32.48 -38.90 30.99
CA THR A 25 -33.17 -38.01 30.05
C THR A 25 -32.68 -36.56 30.18
N GLN A 26 -32.52 -36.05 31.40
CA GLN A 26 -31.96 -34.72 31.65
C GLN A 26 -30.52 -34.61 31.17
N THR A 27 -29.72 -35.66 31.34
CA THR A 27 -28.34 -35.74 30.84
C THR A 27 -28.29 -35.69 29.32
N CYS A 28 -29.21 -36.38 28.63
CA CYS A 28 -29.33 -36.34 27.17
C CYS A 28 -29.70 -34.93 26.67
N TYR A 29 -30.67 -34.26 27.30
CA TYR A 29 -31.03 -32.88 26.94
C TYR A 29 -29.86 -31.91 27.12
N ASN A 30 -29.19 -31.96 28.27
CA ASN A 30 -28.02 -31.11 28.53
C ASN A 30 -26.87 -31.37 27.54
N SER A 31 -26.76 -32.60 27.03
CA SER A 31 -25.75 -32.96 26.02
C SER A 31 -26.14 -32.45 24.63
N ALA A 32 -27.42 -32.52 24.28
CA ALA A 32 -27.95 -31.96 23.03
C ALA A 32 -27.76 -30.44 22.96
N ASP A 33 -28.01 -29.72 24.05
CA ASP A 33 -27.78 -28.27 24.13
C ASP A 33 -26.30 -27.92 23.93
N LYS A 34 -25.38 -28.67 24.56
CA LYS A 34 -23.94 -28.47 24.36
C LYS A 34 -23.50 -28.71 22.92
N VAL A 35 -24.05 -29.72 22.26
CA VAL A 35 -23.79 -30.00 20.84
C VAL A 35 -24.31 -28.86 19.97
N HIS A 36 -25.48 -28.31 20.29
CA HIS A 36 -26.04 -27.15 19.60
C HIS A 36 -25.15 -25.91 19.73
N ASP A 37 -24.72 -25.57 20.94
CA ASP A 37 -23.84 -24.43 21.22
C ASP A 37 -22.46 -24.56 20.52
N LEU A 38 -21.91 -25.78 20.48
CA LEU A 38 -20.69 -26.08 19.73
C LEU A 38 -20.91 -25.90 18.23
N GLY A 39 -22.05 -26.32 17.69
CA GLY A 39 -22.41 -26.11 16.28
C GLY A 39 -22.49 -24.62 15.92
N GLN A 40 -23.09 -23.79 16.79
CA GLN A 40 -23.10 -22.34 16.61
C GLN A 40 -21.68 -21.74 16.65
N THR A 41 -20.85 -22.19 17.59
CA THR A 41 -19.47 -21.72 17.74
C THR A 41 -18.61 -22.10 16.52
N TRP A 42 -18.83 -23.29 15.96
CA TRP A 42 -18.19 -23.75 14.73
C TRP A 42 -18.55 -22.86 13.54
N ASN A 43 -19.84 -22.59 13.33
CA ASN A 43 -20.31 -21.76 12.22
C ASN A 43 -19.74 -20.33 12.32
N ASN A 44 -19.77 -19.73 13.51
CA ASN A 44 -19.17 -18.41 13.75
C ASN A 44 -17.65 -18.39 13.47
N SER A 45 -16.97 -19.51 13.71
CA SER A 45 -15.53 -19.63 13.41
C SER A 45 -15.28 -19.77 11.91
N ALA A 46 -16.13 -20.52 11.20
CA ALA A 46 -16.07 -20.65 9.75
C ALA A 46 -16.29 -19.29 9.05
N ASP A 47 -17.26 -18.50 9.51
CA ASP A 47 -17.51 -17.15 8.98
C ASP A 47 -16.28 -16.23 9.16
N LYS A 48 -15.66 -16.26 10.34
CA LYS A 48 -14.42 -15.49 10.60
C LYS A 48 -13.27 -15.91 9.70
N VAL A 49 -13.09 -17.20 9.46
CA VAL A 49 -12.08 -17.73 8.54
C VAL A 49 -12.35 -17.25 7.11
N HIS A 50 -13.61 -17.25 6.68
CA HIS A 50 -14.02 -16.77 5.37
C HIS A 50 -13.77 -15.27 5.18
N ASP A 51 -14.09 -14.44 6.18
CA ASP A 51 -13.83 -12.99 6.12
C ASP A 51 -12.34 -12.65 6.18
N LEU A 52 -11.54 -13.44 6.91
CA LEU A 52 -10.07 -13.34 6.85
C LEU A 52 -9.55 -13.67 5.45
N GLY A 53 -10.07 -14.72 4.81
CA GLY A 53 -9.71 -15.09 3.44
C GLY A 53 -10.01 -13.97 2.44
N ARG A 54 -11.15 -13.30 2.56
CA ARG A 54 -11.48 -12.12 1.74
C ARG A 54 -10.49 -10.98 1.96
N THR A 55 -10.15 -10.69 3.22
CA THR A 55 -9.22 -9.60 3.58
C THR A 55 -7.79 -9.88 3.10
N TRP A 56 -7.37 -11.15 3.16
CA TRP A 56 -6.10 -11.61 2.62
C TRP A 56 -6.02 -11.44 1.10
N ASN A 57 -7.04 -11.88 0.37
CA ASN A 57 -7.09 -11.75 -1.09
C ASN A 57 -7.04 -10.27 -1.51
N ASN A 58 -7.86 -9.42 -0.88
CA ASN A 58 -7.83 -7.98 -1.12
C ASN A 58 -6.47 -7.32 -0.84
N SER A 59 -5.69 -7.86 0.09
CA SER A 59 -4.34 -7.36 0.41
C SER A 59 -3.31 -7.87 -0.60
N THR A 60 -3.47 -9.12 -1.05
CA THR A 60 -2.63 -9.74 -2.09
C THR A 60 -2.81 -9.05 -3.44
N ASP A 61 -4.04 -8.70 -3.81
CA ASP A 61 -4.36 -8.03 -5.08
C ASP A 61 -3.72 -6.63 -5.19
N LYS A 62 -3.39 -5.99 -4.06
CA LYS A 62 -2.71 -4.69 -4.03
C LYS A 62 -1.20 -4.78 -4.28
N VAL A 63 -0.60 -5.96 -4.15
CA VAL A 63 0.85 -6.15 -4.29
C VAL A 63 1.31 -5.91 -5.74
N PRO A 64 0.64 -6.47 -6.78
CA PRO A 64 0.97 -6.16 -8.17
C PRO A 64 0.91 -4.67 -8.50
N ASP A 65 -0.12 -3.96 -8.04
CA ASP A 65 -0.31 -2.52 -8.31
C ASP A 65 0.82 -1.66 -7.70
N LEU A 66 1.24 -1.99 -6.47
CA LEU A 66 2.39 -1.36 -5.84
C LEU A 66 3.69 -1.66 -6.60
N GLY A 67 3.86 -2.90 -7.07
CA GLY A 67 5.00 -3.29 -7.90
C GLY A 67 5.06 -2.53 -9.23
N GLN A 68 3.91 -2.35 -9.90
CA GLN A 68 3.83 -1.54 -11.11
C GLN A 68 4.16 -0.07 -10.84
N THR A 69 3.62 0.50 -9.76
CA THR A 69 3.88 1.89 -9.37
C THR A 69 5.37 2.12 -9.08
N TRP A 70 6.02 1.16 -8.42
CA TRP A 70 7.45 1.17 -8.18
C TRP A 70 8.25 1.15 -9.48
N ASN A 71 7.98 0.20 -10.37
CA ASN A 71 8.70 0.06 -11.64
C ASN A 71 8.53 1.31 -12.52
N ASN A 72 7.31 1.81 -12.66
CA ASN A 72 7.03 3.04 -13.40
C ASN A 72 7.77 4.27 -12.84
N SER A 73 7.98 4.32 -11.52
CA SER A 73 8.75 5.39 -10.88
C SER A 73 10.24 5.22 -11.11
N ALA A 74 10.75 3.99 -11.04
CA ALA A 74 12.14 3.66 -11.33
C ALA A 74 12.53 3.98 -12.78
N ASP A 75 11.65 3.67 -13.75
CA ASP A 75 11.88 3.93 -15.17
C ASP A 75 11.96 5.43 -15.50
N LYS A 76 11.31 6.30 -14.72
CA LYS A 76 11.38 7.76 -14.89
C LYS A 76 12.69 8.38 -14.42
N VAL A 77 13.46 7.70 -13.56
CA VAL A 77 14.71 8.24 -12.99
C VAL A 77 15.79 8.43 -14.06
N PRO A 78 16.09 7.44 -14.93
CA PRO A 78 17.01 7.63 -16.06
C PRO A 78 16.60 8.78 -16.98
N ASP A 79 15.32 8.89 -17.33
CA ASP A 79 14.79 9.93 -18.22
C ASP A 79 14.95 11.34 -17.63
N LEU A 80 14.62 11.50 -16.34
CA LEU A 80 14.83 12.74 -15.61
C LEU A 80 16.32 13.12 -15.56
N ARG A 81 17.20 12.15 -15.30
CA ARG A 81 18.65 12.37 -15.29
C ARG A 81 19.18 12.78 -16.67
N GLN A 82 18.70 12.16 -17.73
CA GLN A 82 19.06 12.54 -19.09
C GLN A 82 18.57 13.95 -19.44
N THR A 83 17.34 14.29 -19.06
CA THR A 83 16.74 15.62 -19.27
C THR A 83 17.50 16.71 -18.52
N TRP A 84 17.93 16.42 -17.29
CA TRP A 84 18.79 17.30 -16.49
C TRP A 84 20.12 17.56 -17.19
N ASN A 85 20.84 16.51 -17.60
CA ASN A 85 22.12 16.65 -18.28
C ASN A 85 22.00 17.46 -19.58
N ASN A 86 21.01 17.14 -20.42
CA ASN A 86 20.75 17.89 -21.65
C ASN A 86 20.43 19.38 -21.38
N SER A 87 19.77 19.68 -20.26
CA SER A 87 19.47 21.06 -19.86
C SER A 87 20.73 21.78 -19.37
N ALA A 88 21.60 21.10 -18.64
CA ALA A 88 22.89 21.64 -18.22
C ALA A 88 23.80 21.96 -19.42
N ASP A 89 23.85 21.08 -20.43
CA ASP A 89 24.60 21.30 -21.67
C ASP A 89 24.07 22.54 -22.43
N LYS A 90 22.74 22.68 -22.57
CA LYS A 90 22.13 23.86 -23.20
C LYS A 90 22.44 25.16 -22.45
N VAL A 91 22.45 25.14 -21.12
CA VAL A 91 22.85 26.30 -20.31
C VAL A 91 24.32 26.63 -20.52
N HIS A 92 25.19 25.63 -20.62
CA HIS A 92 26.60 25.82 -20.93
C HIS A 92 26.79 26.48 -22.31
N ASP A 93 26.12 25.97 -23.35
CA ASP A 93 26.18 26.51 -24.71
C ASP A 93 25.64 27.95 -24.81
N LEU A 94 24.55 28.25 -24.07
CA LEU A 94 24.03 29.61 -23.93
C LEU A 94 25.06 30.53 -23.27
N GLY A 95 25.75 30.06 -22.23
CA GLY A 95 26.83 30.79 -21.58
C GLY A 95 28.00 31.09 -22.52
N GLN A 96 28.42 30.13 -23.34
CA GLN A 96 29.46 30.36 -24.36
C GLN A 96 29.00 31.38 -25.41
N THR A 97 27.76 31.27 -25.86
CA THR A 97 27.16 32.21 -26.82
C THR A 97 27.11 33.63 -26.25
N TRP A 98 26.70 33.77 -24.99
CA TRP A 98 26.69 35.05 -24.28
C TRP A 98 28.08 35.67 -24.20
N ASN A 99 29.10 34.91 -23.78
CA ASN A 99 30.47 35.42 -23.71
C ASN A 99 30.98 35.89 -25.08
N ASN A 100 30.75 35.10 -26.13
CA ASN A 100 31.11 35.49 -27.50
C ASN A 100 30.38 36.76 -27.98
N PHE A 101 29.13 36.98 -27.55
CA PHE A 101 28.41 38.23 -27.81
C PHE A 101 28.97 39.38 -27.00
N ALA A 102 29.21 39.19 -25.70
CA ALA A 102 29.76 40.18 -24.80
C ALA A 102 31.13 40.69 -25.27
N ASP A 103 32.00 39.81 -25.77
CA ASP A 103 33.31 40.16 -26.32
C ASP A 103 33.24 41.04 -27.57
N LYS A 104 32.15 40.95 -28.36
CA LYS A 104 31.95 41.75 -29.58
C LYS A 104 31.33 43.12 -29.32
N VAL A 105 30.71 43.33 -28.14
CA VAL A 105 30.06 44.61 -27.78
C VAL A 105 31.03 45.80 -27.81
N PRO A 106 32.24 45.72 -27.22
CA PRO A 106 33.19 46.82 -27.20
C PRO A 106 33.65 47.22 -28.61
N ASP A 107 33.94 46.24 -29.47
CA ASP A 107 34.36 46.48 -30.85
C ASP A 107 33.26 47.16 -31.67
N LEU A 108 32.01 46.74 -31.48
CA LEU A 108 30.84 47.35 -32.11
C LEU A 108 30.66 48.80 -31.63
N ARG A 109 30.80 49.04 -30.31
CA ARG A 109 30.74 50.39 -29.72
C ARG A 109 31.85 51.29 -30.26
N GLN A 110 33.08 50.78 -30.37
CA GLN A 110 34.23 51.52 -30.88
C GLN A 110 34.04 51.88 -32.36
N THR A 111 33.53 50.94 -33.16
CA THR A 111 33.19 51.18 -34.57
C THR A 111 32.07 52.21 -34.71
N CYS A 112 31.03 52.13 -33.86
CA CYS A 112 29.94 53.11 -33.75
C CYS A 112 30.48 54.51 -33.40
N TYR A 113 31.51 54.63 -32.55
CA TYR A 113 32.11 55.91 -32.14
C TYR A 113 33.00 56.57 -33.22
N ASN A 114 33.72 55.76 -34.02
CA ASN A 114 34.71 56.26 -35.00
C ASN A 114 34.12 56.64 -36.37
N SER A 115 32.83 56.43 -36.59
CA SER A 115 32.19 56.55 -37.92
C SER A 115 31.12 57.65 -37.94
N ALA A 116 31.52 58.93 -37.92
CA ALA A 116 30.60 60.07 -37.87
C ALA A 116 29.77 60.30 -39.15
N ASP A 117 30.12 59.69 -40.29
CA ASP A 117 29.44 59.92 -41.59
C ASP A 117 28.50 58.79 -42.05
N LYS A 118 28.39 57.67 -41.31
CA LYS A 118 27.50 56.51 -41.63
C LYS A 118 26.45 56.22 -40.56
N VAL A 119 26.01 57.25 -39.86
CA VAL A 119 25.27 57.19 -38.59
C VAL A 119 24.00 56.31 -38.60
N PRO A 120 23.12 56.32 -39.63
CA PRO A 120 21.84 55.60 -39.56
C PRO A 120 21.98 54.07 -39.62
N ASP A 121 22.73 53.54 -40.58
CA ASP A 121 22.91 52.09 -40.78
C ASP A 121 23.66 51.45 -39.60
N LEU A 122 24.62 52.21 -39.06
CA LEU A 122 25.38 51.79 -37.88
C LEU A 122 24.51 51.81 -36.61
N ARG A 123 23.65 52.83 -36.45
CA ARG A 123 22.63 52.84 -35.38
C ARG A 123 21.70 51.64 -35.48
N GLN A 124 21.20 51.33 -36.68
CA GLN A 124 20.32 50.18 -36.88
C GLN A 124 21.03 48.87 -36.53
N THR A 125 22.31 48.73 -36.89
CA THR A 125 23.13 47.56 -36.53
C THR A 125 23.35 47.47 -35.01
N CYS A 126 23.67 48.60 -34.36
CA CYS A 126 23.83 48.71 -32.91
C CYS A 126 22.49 48.37 -32.18
N TYR A 127 21.31 48.78 -32.69
CA TYR A 127 19.99 48.40 -32.15
C TYR A 127 19.65 46.92 -32.34
N ASN A 128 19.79 46.39 -33.56
CA ASN A 128 19.54 44.97 -33.85
C ASN A 128 20.41 44.05 -32.98
N PHE A 129 21.63 44.50 -32.64
CA PHE A 129 22.50 43.77 -31.75
C PHE A 129 21.99 43.79 -30.30
N LEU A 130 21.54 44.93 -29.80
CA LEU A 130 20.94 45.04 -28.46
C LEU A 130 19.67 44.18 -28.33
N ASP A 131 18.84 44.12 -29.37
CA ASP A 131 17.66 43.24 -29.40
C ASP A 131 18.07 41.76 -29.29
N LYS A 132 19.11 41.34 -30.02
CA LYS A 132 19.65 39.96 -29.90
C LYS A 132 20.21 39.66 -28.51
N VAL A 133 20.85 40.64 -27.86
CA VAL A 133 21.31 40.50 -26.48
C VAL A 133 20.13 40.33 -25.54
N HIS A 134 19.09 41.15 -25.69
CA HIS A 134 17.86 41.05 -24.90
C HIS A 134 17.18 39.68 -25.07
N ASP A 135 17.01 39.21 -26.30
CA ASP A 135 16.43 37.88 -26.59
C ASP A 135 17.24 36.74 -25.99
N LEU A 136 18.58 36.85 -26.04
CA LEU A 136 19.48 35.88 -25.43
C LEU A 136 19.36 35.90 -23.89
N THR A 137 19.28 37.08 -23.27
CA THR A 137 19.04 37.21 -21.83
C THR A 137 17.72 36.56 -21.42
N GLN A 138 16.63 36.80 -22.16
CA GLN A 138 15.34 36.18 -21.88
C GLN A 138 15.39 34.65 -22.01
N THR A 139 16.11 34.14 -23.02
CA THR A 139 16.31 32.70 -23.22
C THR A 139 17.09 32.06 -22.05
N CYS A 140 18.08 32.76 -21.52
CA CYS A 140 18.83 32.32 -20.34
C CYS A 140 17.94 32.25 -19.09
N TYR A 141 17.12 33.27 -18.83
CA TYR A 141 16.17 33.26 -17.70
C TYR A 141 15.17 32.10 -17.80
N ASN A 142 14.54 31.93 -18.97
CA ASN A 142 13.59 30.83 -19.18
C ASN A 142 14.25 29.45 -19.02
N SER A 143 15.54 29.32 -19.36
CA SER A 143 16.29 28.07 -19.19
C SER A 143 16.64 27.82 -17.72
N ALA A 144 16.98 28.86 -16.97
CA ALA A 144 17.20 28.77 -15.52
C ALA A 144 15.94 28.32 -14.77
N ASP A 145 14.78 28.86 -15.13
CA ASP A 145 13.49 28.45 -14.54
C ASP A 145 13.21 26.96 -14.80
N LYS A 146 13.42 26.48 -16.03
CA LYS A 146 13.25 25.06 -16.38
C LYS A 146 14.20 24.14 -15.60
N VAL A 147 15.46 24.55 -15.42
CA VAL A 147 16.43 23.79 -14.62
C VAL A 147 16.01 23.77 -13.15
N HIS A 148 15.51 24.88 -12.63
CA HIS A 148 15.01 24.94 -11.26
C HIS A 148 13.78 24.06 -11.03
N ASP A 149 12.83 24.02 -11.97
CA ASP A 149 11.66 23.13 -11.91
C ASP A 149 12.04 21.65 -12.01
N LEU A 150 13.00 21.30 -12.87
CA LEU A 150 13.59 19.96 -12.91
C LEU A 150 14.24 19.60 -11.58
N GLY A 151 14.94 20.55 -10.95
CA GLY A 151 15.58 20.37 -9.66
C GLY A 151 14.58 20.11 -8.53
N ARG A 152 13.46 20.83 -8.50
CA ARG A 152 12.36 20.54 -7.56
C ARG A 152 11.80 19.14 -7.77
N THR A 153 11.55 18.76 -9.01
CA THR A 153 11.03 17.42 -9.34
C THR A 153 12.00 16.32 -8.89
N TRP A 154 13.29 16.51 -9.13
CA TRP A 154 14.34 15.60 -8.70
C TRP A 154 14.42 15.49 -7.17
N ASN A 155 14.36 16.61 -6.46
CA ASN A 155 14.47 16.64 -5.00
C ASN A 155 13.25 16.04 -4.28
N ASN A 156 12.07 16.03 -4.92
CA ASN A 156 10.87 15.40 -4.36
C ASN A 156 10.81 13.88 -4.60
N LEU A 157 11.67 13.35 -5.48
CA LEU A 157 11.66 11.95 -5.88
C LEU A 157 12.02 10.99 -4.71
N PRO A 158 13.00 11.31 -3.84
CA PRO A 158 13.27 10.54 -2.62
C PRO A 158 12.07 10.45 -1.68
N ASP A 159 11.31 11.53 -1.49
CA ASP A 159 10.13 11.54 -0.61
C ASP A 159 9.03 10.63 -1.16
N MET A 160 8.76 10.70 -2.47
CA MET A 160 7.82 9.79 -3.13
C MET A 160 8.23 8.32 -3.00
N VAL A 161 9.52 8.03 -3.15
CA VAL A 161 10.07 6.66 -2.97
C VAL A 161 9.94 6.21 -1.51
N HIS A 162 10.18 7.11 -0.56
CA HIS A 162 10.03 6.82 0.87
C HIS A 162 8.56 6.48 1.21
N ASP A 163 7.60 7.29 0.75
CA ASP A 163 6.17 7.05 1.00
C ASP A 163 5.68 5.74 0.40
N LEU A 164 6.16 5.39 -0.80
CA LEU A 164 5.86 4.11 -1.42
C LEU A 164 6.45 2.94 -0.64
N ARG A 165 7.70 3.05 -0.17
CA ARG A 165 8.31 2.04 0.72
C ARG A 165 7.52 1.87 2.01
N GLN A 166 7.10 2.96 2.65
CA GLN A 166 6.32 2.91 3.87
C GLN A 166 4.97 2.22 3.63
N THR A 167 4.32 2.50 2.51
CA THR A 167 3.07 1.82 2.12
C THR A 167 3.27 0.32 1.94
N CYS A 168 4.36 -0.10 1.29
CA CYS A 168 4.71 -1.51 1.15
C CYS A 168 5.00 -2.18 2.51
N TYR A 169 5.73 -1.53 3.41
CA TYR A 169 5.99 -2.04 4.77
C TYR A 169 4.70 -2.22 5.56
N ASN A 170 3.82 -1.23 5.56
CA ASN A 170 2.54 -1.30 6.26
C ASN A 170 1.64 -2.41 5.70
N LEU A 171 1.69 -2.66 4.38
CA LEU A 171 0.96 -3.77 3.77
C LEU A 171 1.53 -5.12 4.21
N ALA A 172 2.86 -5.25 4.25
CA ALA A 172 3.53 -6.47 4.71
C ALA A 172 3.21 -6.79 6.18
N GLU A 173 3.16 -5.77 7.05
CA GLU A 173 2.77 -5.92 8.46
C GLU A 173 1.31 -6.40 8.58
N LYS A 174 0.38 -5.80 7.84
CA LYS A 174 -1.03 -6.25 7.82
C LYS A 174 -1.18 -7.70 7.36
N VAL A 175 -0.44 -8.10 6.33
CA VAL A 175 -0.42 -9.48 5.84
C VAL A 175 0.12 -10.42 6.90
N HIS A 176 1.16 -10.02 7.63
CA HIS A 176 1.71 -10.80 8.74
C HIS A 176 0.68 -11.00 9.87
N ASP A 177 0.01 -9.92 10.30
CA ASP A 177 -1.01 -9.96 11.36
C ASP A 177 -2.23 -10.81 10.96
N LEU A 178 -2.64 -10.72 9.70
CA LEU A 178 -3.67 -11.59 9.11
C LEU A 178 -3.25 -13.07 9.21
N GLY A 179 -2.00 -13.38 8.87
CA GLY A 179 -1.45 -14.73 8.99
C GLY A 179 -1.44 -15.25 10.43
N GLN A 180 -1.05 -14.43 11.40
CA GLN A 180 -1.12 -14.81 12.82
C GLN A 180 -2.56 -15.08 13.27
N THR A 181 -3.49 -14.21 12.88
CA THR A 181 -4.91 -14.36 13.22
C THR A 181 -5.51 -15.62 12.61
N TRP A 182 -5.12 -15.95 11.38
CA TRP A 182 -5.51 -17.19 10.72
C TRP A 182 -5.05 -18.42 11.51
N ASN A 183 -3.77 -18.48 11.88
CA ASN A 183 -3.22 -19.61 12.65
C ASN A 183 -3.92 -19.77 13.99
N ASN A 184 -4.13 -18.67 14.72
CA ASN A 184 -4.85 -18.69 16.00
C ASN A 184 -6.30 -19.20 15.85
N ASN A 185 -6.98 -18.89 14.74
CA ASN A 185 -8.31 -19.40 14.47
C ASN A 185 -8.29 -20.88 14.06
N ALA A 186 -7.25 -21.32 13.33
CA ALA A 186 -7.06 -22.73 13.00
C ALA A 186 -6.88 -23.58 14.27
N ASP A 187 -6.11 -23.10 15.25
CA ASP A 187 -5.92 -23.76 16.55
C ASP A 187 -7.26 -23.87 17.31
N LYS A 188 -8.05 -22.79 17.36
CA LYS A 188 -9.39 -22.83 17.99
C LYS A 188 -10.34 -23.82 17.32
N VAL A 189 -10.30 -23.90 15.99
CA VAL A 189 -11.10 -24.88 15.23
C VAL A 189 -10.64 -26.31 15.55
N HIS A 190 -9.33 -26.54 15.68
CA HIS A 190 -8.78 -27.82 16.10
C HIS A 190 -9.25 -28.21 17.51
N ASP A 191 -9.20 -27.30 18.47
CA ASP A 191 -9.65 -27.53 19.85
C ASP A 191 -11.16 -27.81 19.94
N LEU A 192 -11.97 -27.08 19.16
CA LEU A 192 -13.40 -27.33 19.04
C LEU A 192 -13.68 -28.72 18.48
N ARG A 193 -12.94 -29.13 17.44
CA ARG A 193 -13.07 -30.46 16.85
C ARG A 193 -12.72 -31.55 17.86
N GLN A 194 -11.64 -31.38 18.64
CA GLN A 194 -11.26 -32.32 19.68
C GLN A 194 -12.32 -32.41 20.77
N THR A 195 -12.90 -31.28 21.18
CA THR A 195 -14.00 -31.24 22.16
C THR A 195 -15.24 -31.98 21.66
N CYS A 196 -15.59 -31.80 20.39
CA CYS A 196 -16.71 -32.51 19.76
C CYS A 196 -16.46 -34.04 19.73
N TYR A 197 -15.25 -34.48 19.35
CA TYR A 197 -14.87 -35.89 19.36
C TYR A 197 -15.00 -36.50 20.76
N ASN A 198 -14.47 -35.83 21.78
CA ASN A 198 -14.51 -36.31 23.16
C ASN A 198 -15.95 -36.38 23.73
N LEU A 199 -16.86 -35.54 23.25
CA LEU A 199 -18.28 -35.61 23.63
C LEU A 199 -18.99 -36.76 22.91
N ALA A 200 -18.72 -36.97 21.63
CA ALA A 200 -19.29 -38.08 20.87
C ALA A 200 -18.90 -39.45 21.47
N GLU A 201 -17.69 -39.59 21.99
CA GLU A 201 -17.23 -40.82 22.68
C GLU A 201 -17.94 -41.05 24.03
N LYS A 202 -18.48 -40.00 24.66
CA LYS A 202 -19.14 -40.08 25.97
C LYS A 202 -20.65 -40.32 25.90
N VAL A 203 -21.25 -40.29 24.71
CA VAL A 203 -22.65 -40.66 24.49
C VAL A 203 -22.68 -42.16 24.17
N PRO A 204 -23.14 -43.04 25.08
CA PRO A 204 -23.35 -44.44 24.74
C PRO A 204 -24.53 -44.56 23.76
N ASP A 205 -24.45 -45.56 22.86
CA ASP A 205 -25.52 -45.96 21.93
C ASP A 205 -26.89 -46.16 22.63
#